data_AF-A0A138AEB6-F1
#
_entry.id   AF-A0A138AEB6-F1
#
_cell.length_a   1.000
_cell.length_b   1.000
_cell.length_c   1.000
_cell.angle_alpha   90.00
_cell.angle_beta   90.00
_cell.angle_gamma   90.00
#
_symmetry.space_group_name_H-M   'P 1'
#
loop_
_entity.id
_entity.type
_entity.pdbx_description
1 polymer ?
#
loop_
_entity_poly.entity_id
_entity_poly.type
_entity_poly.pdbx_seq_one_letter_code
_entity_poly.pdbx_strand_id
1 'polypeptide(L)'
;MSAFGDVYVIDNNALSQIKRERRAGDFFRQHCRIPSEVLHEAQGFPDIGQLRQLEYPTTPGVIANLIEVMASVPVGETKLVDLYANLGNADPLVVATALDGQRTDDAKLFAPTWTVVTSDKAVQAKAREFGLAVHSNEDFLDLVEAAEGDGDG
;
A
#
# COMPACT_ATOMS: atom_id res chain seq x y z
N MET A 1 19.54 7.21 -11.83
CA MET A 1 19.90 5.77 -11.69
C MET A 1 18.68 4.98 -12.10
N SER A 2 18.86 4.02 -12.99
CA SER A 2 17.83 3.38 -13.82
C SER A 2 16.69 2.76 -12.99
N ALA A 3 15.51 3.37 -12.98
CA ALA A 3 14.38 2.90 -12.20
C ALA A 3 13.49 2.01 -13.06
N PHE A 4 13.41 0.73 -12.73
CA PHE A 4 12.43 -0.19 -13.31
C PHE A 4 11.01 0.03 -12.75
N GLY A 5 10.72 1.26 -12.30
CA GLY A 5 9.49 1.72 -11.68
C GLY A 5 9.38 1.37 -10.20
N ASP A 6 8.66 2.20 -9.45
CA ASP A 6 8.22 1.91 -8.08
C ASP A 6 6.69 1.90 -8.04
N VAL A 7 6.14 0.98 -7.27
CA VAL A 7 4.71 0.89 -6.99
C VAL A 7 4.48 0.94 -5.48
N TYR A 8 3.69 1.91 -5.03
CA TYR A 8 3.41 2.14 -3.62
C TYR A 8 1.99 1.68 -3.28
N VAL A 9 1.88 0.70 -2.38
CA VAL A 9 0.59 0.25 -1.84
C VAL A 9 0.28 1.06 -0.59
N ILE A 10 -0.80 1.84 -0.64
CA ILE A 10 -1.13 2.85 0.35
C ILE A 10 -2.11 2.28 1.39
N ASP A 11 -1.78 2.37 2.67
CA ASP A 11 -2.70 2.07 3.77
C ASP A 11 -3.64 3.25 4.08
N ASN A 12 -4.65 3.04 4.94
CA ASN A 12 -5.61 4.10 5.25
C ASN A 12 -4.97 5.28 6.01
N ASN A 13 -4.03 4.99 6.91
CA ASN A 13 -3.36 6.01 7.69
C ASN A 13 -2.51 6.94 6.81
N ALA A 14 -1.71 6.40 5.90
CA ALA A 14 -0.96 7.13 4.89
C ALA A 14 -1.90 7.93 3.98
N LEU A 15 -2.96 7.31 3.48
CA LEU A 15 -3.94 7.97 2.61
C LEU A 15 -4.56 9.22 3.26
N SER A 16 -4.87 9.15 4.56
CA SER A 16 -5.42 10.26 5.33
C SER A 16 -4.43 11.41 5.58
N GLN A 17 -3.13 11.12 5.62
CA GLN A 17 -2.08 12.12 5.86
C GLN A 17 -1.65 12.86 4.59
N ILE A 18 -1.80 12.23 3.43
CA ILE A 18 -1.47 12.87 2.14
C ILE A 18 -2.53 13.92 1.81
N LYS A 19 -2.13 15.15 1.50
CA LYS A 19 -3.06 16.22 1.12
C LYS A 19 -3.78 15.90 -0.19
N ARG A 20 -5.01 16.37 -0.34
CA ARG A 20 -5.85 16.13 -1.53
C ARG A 20 -5.15 16.55 -2.83
N GLU A 21 -4.46 17.69 -2.81
CA GLU A 21 -3.75 18.22 -3.98
C GLU A 21 -2.66 17.27 -4.45
N ARG A 22 -1.93 16.66 -3.51
CA ARG A 22 -0.88 15.67 -3.77
C ARG A 22 -1.46 14.33 -4.25
N ARG A 23 -2.61 13.89 -3.72
CA ARG A 23 -3.32 12.71 -4.25
C ARG A 23 -3.79 12.89 -5.70
N ALA A 24 -4.01 14.13 -6.12
CA ALA A 24 -4.37 14.47 -7.49
C ALA A 24 -3.15 14.63 -8.41
N GLY A 25 -1.93 14.63 -7.88
CA GLY A 25 -0.69 14.76 -8.63
C GLY A 25 -0.34 13.53 -9.47
N ASP A 26 0.51 13.75 -10.47
CA ASP A 26 0.88 12.70 -11.44
C ASP A 26 1.69 11.58 -10.78
N PHE A 27 2.57 11.91 -9.83
CA PHE A 27 3.33 10.92 -9.08
C PHE A 27 2.39 9.93 -8.38
N PHE A 28 1.43 10.45 -7.61
CA PHE A 28 0.49 9.61 -6.88
C PHE A 28 -0.35 8.73 -7.82
N ARG A 29 -0.86 9.32 -8.92
CA ARG A 29 -1.70 8.58 -9.88
C ARG A 29 -0.96 7.48 -10.63
N GLN A 30 0.32 7.70 -10.94
CA GLN A 30 1.09 6.73 -11.71
C GLN A 30 1.63 5.61 -10.82
N HIS A 31 2.14 5.96 -9.63
CA HIS A 31 2.90 5.04 -8.79
C HIS A 31 2.09 4.41 -7.65
N CYS A 32 0.93 4.96 -7.26
CA CYS A 32 0.21 4.44 -6.10
C CYS A 32 -0.91 3.49 -6.46
N ARG A 33 -1.13 2.49 -5.61
CA ARG A 33 -2.23 1.54 -5.66
C ARG A 33 -2.90 1.46 -4.29
N ILE A 34 -4.23 1.43 -4.29
CA ILE A 34 -5.05 1.45 -3.07
C ILE A 34 -5.84 0.14 -3.01
N PRO A 35 -5.62 -0.73 -2.01
CA PRO A 35 -6.42 -1.92 -1.84
C PRO A 35 -7.92 -1.59 -1.72
N SER A 36 -8.80 -2.45 -2.26
CA SER A 36 -10.26 -2.24 -2.21
C SER A 36 -10.79 -1.96 -0.80
N GLU A 37 -10.23 -2.62 0.23
CA GLU A 37 -10.67 -2.41 1.63
C GLU A 37 -10.28 -1.02 2.16
N VAL A 38 -9.06 -0.55 1.86
CA VAL A 38 -8.62 0.81 2.21
C VAL A 38 -9.51 1.84 1.52
N LEU A 39 -9.87 1.58 0.25
CA LEU A 39 -10.78 2.43 -0.51
C LEU A 39 -12.21 2.42 0.04
N HIS A 40 -12.66 1.29 0.60
CA HIS A 40 -13.95 1.17 1.28
C HIS A 40 -13.99 2.06 2.54
N GLU A 41 -12.93 2.04 3.34
CA GLU A 41 -12.80 2.93 4.51
C GLU A 41 -12.70 4.41 4.11
N ALA A 42 -12.07 4.71 2.98
CA ALA A 42 -11.90 6.06 2.46
C ALA A 42 -13.16 6.65 1.77
N GLN A 43 -14.31 5.96 1.78
CA GLN A 43 -15.52 6.42 1.07
C GLN A 43 -16.00 7.83 1.44
N GLY A 44 -15.66 8.32 2.63
CA GLY A 44 -15.96 9.68 3.08
C GLY A 44 -15.10 10.78 2.45
N PHE A 45 -14.07 10.44 1.66
CA PHE A 45 -13.14 11.40 1.11
C PHE A 45 -13.79 12.21 -0.04
N PRO A 46 -13.58 13.54 -0.10
CA PRO A 46 -14.20 14.39 -1.12
C PRO A 46 -13.73 14.08 -2.55
N ASP A 47 -12.58 13.42 -2.70
CA ASP A 47 -11.92 13.02 -3.93
C ASP A 47 -12.01 11.51 -4.21
N ILE A 48 -12.89 10.78 -3.53
CA ILE A 48 -13.06 9.31 -3.68
C ILE A 48 -13.22 8.86 -5.14
N GLY A 49 -13.87 9.67 -5.99
CA GLY A 49 -14.02 9.36 -7.42
C GLY A 49 -12.68 9.26 -8.17
N GLN A 50 -11.67 10.01 -7.75
CA GLN A 50 -10.31 9.93 -8.30
C GLN A 50 -9.56 8.75 -7.68
N LEU A 51 -9.68 8.55 -6.36
CA LEU A 51 -9.00 7.45 -5.65
C LEU A 51 -9.43 6.07 -6.16
N ARG A 52 -10.70 5.92 -6.60
CA ARG A 52 -11.20 4.70 -7.24
C ARG A 52 -10.45 4.29 -8.51
N GLN A 53 -9.80 5.24 -9.19
CA GLN A 53 -9.00 4.92 -10.38
C GLN A 53 -7.68 4.23 -10.03
N LEU A 54 -7.27 4.30 -8.76
CA LEU A 54 -6.04 3.69 -8.23
C LEU A 54 -6.33 2.39 -7.49
N GLU A 55 -7.56 1.90 -7.54
CA GLU A 55 -7.97 0.66 -6.88
C GLU A 55 -7.13 -0.52 -7.37
N TYR A 56 -6.57 -1.26 -6.42
CA TYR A 56 -6.11 -2.62 -6.65
C TYR A 56 -7.20 -3.58 -6.17
N PRO A 57 -7.90 -4.26 -7.09
CA PRO A 57 -9.05 -5.07 -6.74
C PRO A 57 -8.65 -6.28 -5.90
N THR A 58 -9.53 -6.71 -4.99
CA THR A 58 -9.38 -7.97 -4.27
C THR A 58 -9.54 -9.16 -5.22
N THR A 59 -8.46 -9.57 -5.88
CA THR A 59 -8.43 -10.72 -6.80
C THR A 59 -8.28 -12.05 -6.03
N PRO A 60 -8.50 -13.21 -6.68
CA PRO A 60 -8.16 -14.50 -6.08
C PRO A 60 -6.70 -14.62 -5.64
N GLY A 61 -5.78 -13.95 -6.34
CA GLY A 61 -4.36 -13.89 -5.97
C GLY A 61 -4.14 -13.15 -4.66
N VAL A 62 -4.75 -11.97 -4.50
CA VAL A 62 -4.77 -11.21 -3.23
C VAL A 62 -5.31 -12.08 -2.10
N ILE A 63 -6.41 -12.81 -2.30
CA ILE A 63 -6.98 -13.69 -1.28
C ILE A 63 -6.03 -14.85 -0.93
N ALA A 64 -5.37 -15.46 -1.91
CA ALA A 64 -4.38 -16.50 -1.64
C ALA A 64 -3.21 -15.97 -0.81
N ASN A 65 -2.69 -14.79 -1.14
CA ASN A 65 -1.64 -14.13 -0.37
C ASN A 65 -2.12 -13.72 1.02
N LEU A 66 -3.38 -13.28 1.17
CA LEU A 66 -3.97 -12.97 2.47
C LEU A 66 -3.99 -14.21 3.38
N ILE A 67 -4.32 -15.38 2.84
CA ILE A 67 -4.28 -16.64 3.60
C ILE A 67 -2.86 -16.90 4.10
N GLU A 68 -1.84 -16.70 3.26
CA GLU A 68 -0.44 -16.86 3.66
C GLU A 68 -0.02 -15.86 4.75
N VAL A 69 -0.38 -14.58 4.60
CA VAL A 69 -0.11 -13.52 5.57
C VAL A 69 -0.75 -13.87 6.92
N MET A 70 -2.03 -14.24 6.92
CA MET A 70 -2.77 -14.59 8.13
C MET A 70 -2.24 -15.88 8.78
N ALA A 71 -1.80 -16.85 7.99
CA ALA A 71 -1.21 -18.09 8.50
C ALA A 71 0.12 -17.85 9.23
N SER A 72 0.83 -16.75 8.95
CA SER A 72 2.07 -16.39 9.66
C SER A 72 1.85 -15.50 10.89
N VAL A 73 0.60 -15.15 11.22
CA VAL A 73 0.27 -14.41 12.45
C VAL A 73 0.18 -15.40 13.62
N PRO A 74 0.98 -15.25 14.68
CA PRO A 74 0.89 -16.12 15.85
C PRO A 74 -0.49 -16.05 16.52
N VAL A 75 -0.95 -17.17 17.05
CA VAL A 75 -2.22 -17.22 17.81
C VAL A 75 -2.14 -16.27 19.00
N GLY A 76 -3.11 -15.35 19.11
CA GLY A 76 -3.20 -14.37 20.20
C GLY A 76 -2.40 -13.08 19.97
N GLU A 77 -1.71 -12.95 18.85
CA GLU A 77 -1.17 -11.67 18.37
C GLU A 77 -2.34 -10.79 17.89
N THR A 78 -2.35 -9.51 18.29
CA THR A 78 -3.44 -8.57 17.94
C THR A 78 -2.94 -7.24 17.38
N LYS A 79 -1.62 -7.06 17.21
CA LYS A 79 -1.05 -5.80 16.73
C LYS A 79 -1.24 -5.63 15.24
N LEU A 80 -1.16 -6.70 14.45
CA LEU A 80 -1.42 -6.62 13.00
C LEU A 80 -2.92 -6.59 12.71
N VAL A 81 -3.69 -7.41 13.43
CA VAL A 81 -5.14 -7.48 13.30
C VAL A 81 -5.72 -7.93 14.63
N ASP A 82 -6.63 -7.14 15.18
CA ASP A 82 -7.36 -7.51 16.39
C ASP A 82 -8.70 -8.13 16.00
N LEU A 83 -8.70 -9.45 15.82
CA LEU A 83 -9.91 -10.21 15.49
C LEU A 83 -10.95 -10.20 16.64
N TYR A 84 -10.53 -9.93 17.88
CA TYR A 84 -11.44 -9.86 19.02
C TYR A 84 -12.19 -8.52 19.06
N ALA A 85 -11.51 -7.44 18.67
CA ALA A 85 -12.09 -6.10 18.59
C ALA A 85 -12.63 -5.75 17.19
N ASN A 86 -12.39 -6.60 16.18
CA ASN A 86 -12.66 -6.34 14.76
C ASN A 86 -11.97 -5.06 14.26
N LEU A 87 -10.67 -4.92 14.55
CA LEU A 87 -9.82 -3.77 14.18
C LEU A 87 -8.61 -4.22 13.35
N GLY A 88 -8.14 -3.37 12.44
CA GLY A 88 -6.96 -3.66 11.61
C GLY A 88 -7.22 -4.64 10.47
N ASN A 89 -8.47 -4.86 10.06
CA ASN A 89 -8.80 -5.84 9.01
C ASN A 89 -8.17 -5.49 7.64
N ALA A 90 -7.97 -4.20 7.35
CA ALA A 90 -7.33 -3.74 6.13
C ALA A 90 -5.81 -4.03 6.10
N ASP A 91 -5.17 -4.15 7.27
CA ASP A 91 -3.71 -4.21 7.39
C ASP A 91 -3.10 -5.48 6.77
N PRO A 92 -3.62 -6.69 7.04
CA PRO A 92 -3.21 -7.90 6.30
C PRO A 92 -3.46 -7.80 4.79
N LEU A 93 -4.53 -7.12 4.37
CA LEU A 93 -4.89 -6.94 2.96
C LEU A 93 -3.92 -6.00 2.22
N VAL A 94 -3.40 -4.97 2.89
CA VAL A 94 -2.35 -4.10 2.33
C VAL A 94 -1.10 -4.93 2.00
N VAL A 95 -0.66 -5.77 2.94
CA VAL A 95 0.50 -6.66 2.73
C VAL A 95 0.22 -7.66 1.61
N ALA A 96 -0.94 -8.32 1.63
CA ALA A 96 -1.34 -9.29 0.61
C ALA A 96 -1.43 -8.69 -0.79
N THR A 97 -1.88 -7.43 -0.90
CA THR A 97 -1.96 -6.69 -2.16
C THR A 97 -0.57 -6.41 -2.73
N ALA A 98 0.36 -5.95 -1.88
CA ALA A 98 1.74 -5.72 -2.31
C ALA A 98 2.43 -7.02 -2.75
N LEU A 99 2.18 -8.13 -2.05
CA LEU A 99 2.68 -9.46 -2.45
C LEU A 99 2.10 -9.93 -3.78
N ASP A 100 0.81 -9.71 -4.01
CA ASP A 100 0.16 -10.08 -5.26
C ASP A 100 0.79 -9.36 -6.46
N GLY A 101 0.98 -8.04 -6.31
CA GLY A 101 1.65 -7.22 -7.31
C GLY A 101 3.08 -7.67 -7.57
N GLN A 102 3.88 -7.88 -6.50
CA GLN A 102 5.25 -8.36 -6.61
C GLN A 102 5.32 -9.71 -7.35
N ARG A 103 4.55 -10.71 -6.90
CA ARG A 103 4.55 -12.06 -7.49
C ARG A 103 4.06 -12.08 -8.93
N THR A 104 3.10 -11.21 -9.28
CA THR A 104 2.63 -11.06 -10.66
C THR A 104 3.73 -10.51 -11.56
N ASP A 105 4.58 -9.64 -11.02
CA ASP A 105 5.65 -8.99 -11.75
C ASP A 105 6.98 -9.76 -11.71
N ASP A 106 7.15 -10.77 -10.86
CA ASP A 106 8.36 -11.59 -10.73
C ASP A 106 8.84 -12.22 -12.05
N ALA A 107 7.92 -12.46 -13.00
CA ALA A 107 8.26 -12.98 -14.32
C ALA A 107 8.88 -11.93 -15.27
N LYS A 108 8.85 -10.64 -14.92
CA LYS A 108 9.40 -9.56 -15.74
C LYS A 108 10.91 -9.45 -15.52
N LEU A 109 11.65 -9.26 -16.62
CA LEU A 109 13.10 -9.01 -16.56
C LEU A 109 13.45 -7.75 -15.73
N PHE A 110 12.50 -6.82 -15.67
CA PHE A 110 12.60 -5.52 -15.04
C PHE A 110 11.32 -5.23 -14.27
N ALA A 111 11.10 -5.96 -13.19
CA ALA A 111 9.95 -5.79 -12.32
C ALA A 111 10.08 -4.49 -11.49
N PRO A 112 8.97 -3.75 -11.27
CA PRO A 112 8.97 -2.63 -10.36
C PRO A 112 9.11 -3.10 -8.91
N THR A 113 9.61 -2.20 -8.05
CA THR A 113 9.63 -2.48 -6.61
C THR A 113 8.26 -2.18 -6.02
N TRP A 114 7.63 -3.20 -5.44
CA TRP A 114 6.39 -3.05 -4.68
C TRP A 114 6.71 -2.70 -3.22
N THR A 115 6.26 -1.52 -2.79
CA THR A 115 6.55 -0.93 -1.49
C THR A 115 5.26 -0.68 -0.71
N VAL A 116 5.19 -1.15 0.52
CA VAL A 116 4.09 -0.83 1.44
C VAL A 116 4.36 0.52 2.09
N VAL A 117 3.41 1.45 2.01
CA VAL A 117 3.48 2.75 2.70
C VAL A 117 2.64 2.67 3.95
N THR A 118 3.30 2.67 5.11
CA THR A 118 2.64 2.61 6.42
C THR A 118 3.58 3.06 7.54
N SER A 119 3.02 3.77 8.51
CA SER A 119 3.70 4.05 9.78
C SER A 119 3.36 3.03 10.89
N ASP A 120 2.51 2.04 10.61
CA ASP A 120 2.19 0.98 11.57
C ASP A 120 3.30 -0.08 11.64
N LYS A 121 3.91 -0.21 12.81
CA LYS A 121 5.07 -1.10 13.01
C LYS A 121 4.75 -2.58 12.81
N ALA A 122 3.53 -3.03 13.10
CA ALA A 122 3.12 -4.41 12.88
C ALA A 122 2.99 -4.70 11.38
N VAL A 123 2.38 -3.78 10.63
CA VAL A 123 2.29 -3.87 9.16
C VAL A 123 3.68 -3.84 8.53
N GLN A 124 4.56 -2.92 8.96
CA GLN A 124 5.94 -2.88 8.47
C GLN A 124 6.70 -4.17 8.74
N ALA A 125 6.57 -4.73 9.96
CA ALA A 125 7.24 -5.96 10.33
C ALA A 125 6.75 -7.13 9.47
N LYS A 126 5.43 -7.24 9.28
CA LYS A 126 4.82 -8.29 8.46
C LYS A 126 5.20 -8.15 6.99
N ALA A 127 5.18 -6.94 6.42
CA ALA A 127 5.63 -6.71 5.04
C ALA A 127 7.09 -7.14 4.84
N ARG A 128 7.98 -6.76 5.77
CA ARG A 128 9.40 -7.16 5.72
C ARG A 128 9.61 -8.67 5.87
N GLU A 129 8.80 -9.35 6.66
CA GLU A 129 8.83 -10.82 6.81
C GLU A 129 8.63 -11.53 5.46
N PHE A 130 7.78 -10.97 4.59
CA PHE A 130 7.54 -11.49 3.25
C PHE A 130 8.48 -10.90 2.18
N GLY A 131 9.50 -10.11 2.56
CA GLY A 131 10.47 -9.55 1.62
C GLY A 131 10.00 -8.32 0.84
N LEU A 132 8.93 -7.65 1.29
CA LEU A 132 8.47 -6.40 0.69
C LEU A 132 9.28 -5.20 1.19
N ALA A 133 9.44 -4.21 0.30
CA ALA A 133 9.94 -2.90 0.68
C ALA A 133 8.87 -2.15 1.51
N VAL A 134 9.31 -1.24 2.38
CA VAL A 134 8.42 -0.50 3.28
C VAL A 134 8.92 0.93 3.44
N HIS A 135 8.04 1.90 3.24
CA HIS A 135 8.26 3.31 3.56
C HIS A 135 7.34 3.75 4.69
N SER A 136 7.84 4.64 5.56
CA SER A 136 6.96 5.37 6.47
C SER A 136 6.15 6.42 5.70
N ASN A 137 5.11 6.96 6.34
CA ASN A 137 4.33 8.03 5.73
C ASN A 137 5.19 9.28 5.49
N GLU A 138 6.15 9.57 6.37
CA GLU A 138 7.07 10.71 6.23
C GLU A 138 8.00 10.50 5.03
N ASP A 139 8.66 9.34 4.93
CA ASP A 139 9.54 9.02 3.79
C ASP A 139 8.77 9.12 2.46
N PHE A 140 7.51 8.66 2.45
CA PHE A 140 6.67 8.72 1.25
C PHE A 140 6.27 10.15 0.90
N LEU A 141 5.94 10.99 1.89
CA LEU A 141 5.62 12.39 1.65
C LEU A 141 6.82 13.16 1.08
N ASP A 142 8.02 12.92 1.61
CA ASP A 142 9.25 13.52 1.10
C ASP A 142 9.49 13.14 -0.39
N LEU A 143 9.18 11.89 -0.76
CA LEU A 143 9.25 11.44 -2.16
C LEU A 143 8.24 12.14 -3.07
N VAL A 144 6.99 12.27 -2.60
CA VAL A 144 5.94 12.99 -3.35
C VAL A 144 6.32 14.46 -3.52
N GLU A 145 6.86 15.09 -2.47
CA GLU A 145 7.30 16.49 -2.53
C GLU A 145 8.49 16.69 -3.46
N ALA A 146 9.48 15.81 -3.42
CA ALA A 146 10.62 15.86 -4.34
C ALA A 146 10.17 15.68 -5.81
N ALA A 147 9.30 14.72 -6.08
CA ALA A 147 8.81 14.45 -7.44
C ALA A 147 7.98 15.59 -8.03
N GLU A 148 7.28 16.36 -7.20
CA GLU A 148 6.45 17.49 -7.64
C GLU A 148 7.20 18.84 -7.56
N GLY A 149 8.30 18.93 -6.81
CA GLY A 149 9.17 20.10 -6.70
C GLY A 149 10.12 20.28 -7.89
N ASP A 150 10.50 19.20 -8.57
CA ASP A 150 11.36 19.21 -9.76
C ASP A 150 10.63 19.65 -11.07
N GLY A 151 9.36 20.06 -10.97
CA GLY A 151 8.52 20.48 -12.09
C GLY A 151 8.59 21.98 -12.46
N ASP A 152 9.42 22.78 -11.78
CA ASP A 152 9.60 24.22 -12.05
C ASP A 152 11.07 24.48 -12.46
N GLY A 153 11.37 24.23 -13.74
CA GLY A 153 12.69 24.44 -14.37
C GLY A 153 12.60 24.63 -15.87
#